data_AF-A0A345AIN5-F1
#
_entry.id   AF-A0A345AIN5-F1
#
_cell.length_a   1.000
_cell.length_b   1.000
_cell.length_c   1.000
_cell.angle_alpha   90.00
_cell.angle_beta   90.00
_cell.angle_gamma   90.00
#
_symmetry.space_group_name_H-M   'P 1'
#
loop_
_entity.id
_entity.type
_entity.pdbx_description
1 polymer ?
#
loop_
_entity_poly.entity_id
_entity_poly.type
_entity_poly.pdbx_seq_one_letter_code
_entity_poly.pdbx_strand_id
1 'polypeptide(L)'
;MTMTDKCSEGTLLLPFLDESEWIEELRIFIYLVALLWCFMGVAIIADVFMCAIETITSKTKQVKVARQDSDQVDLVEIRIWNDTVANLTLMALGSSAPEILLAIIEITILNRFNAGELGPSTIVGSAAFNLLVITGVCIMTVPAHEQRRIKSVKVFAVTASFSVLAYVWLFFALTVSSKNEIELWEAILTFLLFPVLVVIAYIADKDYCSGKISPQDPGVLELAEGSKVLKTPSHDPEVESFIKEVSRNPNLTEDEAAVLVAAHIKSKQPKNYGYYRVGAIRDLGGSHKLTPNMDPQLRLIYEELSEVGFSSSGASAIMNHALGGKVQPARVEFAAPKCAVLESDKLVRIGVTKTGNTKIPTTVNYETINGTAMAGSDYEARKDVLVFKPGETLKHVDITIIDDDEWEENEVFFIKLSRFDYKDDSVEIGGQSVTEVTIINDDEPGIFSLENPSFVIKESIGKASFKVERTQGTDGKVEVKWKTIDQTAVNGKDYHGGSGTLVFEHGEQVKYISIDIIDDKDFEKDETFIVELTETSEGAFLGNVKSAAVTIVNDDGKID
;
A
#
# COMPACT_ATOMS: atom_id res chain seq x y z
N MET A 1 57.63 22.22 1.66
CA MET A 1 56.81 23.35 1.19
C MET A 1 55.41 22.80 1.02
N THR A 2 54.60 23.05 2.04
CA THR A 2 53.23 22.58 2.24
C THR A 2 52.27 23.34 1.33
N MET A 3 51.52 22.65 0.48
CA MET A 3 50.17 23.08 0.10
C MET A 3 49.26 21.87 0.27
N THR A 4 48.80 21.73 1.50
CA THR A 4 47.57 21.03 1.85
C THR A 4 46.44 21.76 1.13
N ASP A 5 45.83 21.14 0.12
CA ASP A 5 44.54 21.57 -0.40
C ASP A 5 43.52 21.37 0.71
N LYS A 6 43.29 22.43 1.48
CA LYS A 6 42.12 22.57 2.34
C LYS A 6 40.91 22.55 1.40
N CYS A 7 40.10 21.51 1.50
CA CYS A 7 38.75 21.52 0.97
C CYS A 7 38.09 22.84 1.38
N SER A 8 37.60 23.59 0.40
CA SER A 8 36.90 24.85 0.64
C SER A 8 35.67 24.60 1.51
N GLU A 9 35.51 25.40 2.56
CA GLU A 9 34.31 25.54 3.39
C GLU A 9 33.12 25.98 2.51
N GLY A 10 32.44 25.01 1.90
CA GLY A 10 31.28 25.24 1.06
C GLY A 10 30.32 24.06 1.17
N THR A 11 29.18 24.31 1.80
CA THR A 11 28.04 23.39 1.94
C THR A 11 27.59 22.82 0.60
N LEU A 12 27.60 21.49 0.45
CA LEU A 12 27.29 20.84 -0.83
C LEU A 12 25.79 20.59 -1.04
N LEU A 13 24.95 20.63 0.01
CA LEU A 13 23.53 20.33 -0.14
C LEU A 13 22.56 21.19 0.70
N LEU A 14 22.93 21.52 1.95
CA LEU A 14 22.05 22.30 2.83
C LEU A 14 22.51 23.77 2.89
N PRO A 15 21.76 24.72 2.30
CA PRO A 15 22.14 26.13 2.29
C PRO A 15 22.07 26.83 3.66
N PHE A 16 21.68 26.11 4.72
CA PHE A 16 21.40 26.68 6.05
C PHE A 16 22.21 26.06 7.21
N LEU A 17 22.98 24.99 6.99
CA LEU A 17 23.74 24.31 8.05
C LEU A 17 25.17 24.01 7.58
N ASP A 18 26.16 24.38 8.40
CA ASP A 18 27.57 24.14 8.12
C ASP A 18 27.92 22.67 8.45
N GLU A 19 27.95 21.81 7.42
CA GLU A 19 28.21 20.37 7.52
C GLU A 19 29.71 20.01 7.62
N SER A 20 30.59 21.01 7.63
CA SER A 20 32.05 20.80 7.62
C SER A 20 32.60 20.20 8.92
N GLU A 21 31.94 20.44 10.06
CA GLU A 21 32.35 19.97 11.38
C GLU A 21 31.82 18.56 11.75
N TRP A 22 31.01 17.94 10.89
CA TRP A 22 30.38 16.67 11.20
C TRP A 22 31.33 15.48 11.07
N ILE A 23 31.11 14.46 11.91
CA ILE A 23 31.85 13.19 11.87
C ILE A 23 31.73 12.58 10.46
N GLU A 24 32.86 12.19 9.89
CA GLU A 24 32.96 11.75 8.49
C GLU A 24 32.06 10.55 8.17
N GLU A 25 31.97 9.57 9.08
CA GLU A 25 31.09 8.40 8.94
C GLU A 25 29.60 8.78 8.93
N LEU A 26 29.21 9.74 9.77
CA LEU A 26 27.83 10.25 9.85
C LEU A 26 27.46 11.00 8.57
N ARG A 27 28.39 11.80 8.03
CA ARG A 27 28.21 12.54 6.79
C ARG A 27 28.03 11.60 5.59
N ILE A 28 28.87 10.56 5.49
CA ILE A 28 28.74 9.53 4.45
C ILE A 28 27.38 8.82 4.55
N PHE A 29 26.96 8.47 5.77
CA PHE A 29 25.67 7.82 5.99
C PHE A 29 24.49 8.71 5.59
N ILE A 30 24.47 9.97 6.02
CA ILE A 30 23.41 10.92 5.69
C ILE A 30 23.36 11.19 4.18
N TYR A 31 24.51 11.33 3.53
CA TYR A 31 24.57 11.52 2.08
C TYR A 31 24.07 10.29 1.32
N LEU A 32 24.36 9.08 1.80
CA LEU A 32 23.85 7.85 1.20
C LEU A 32 22.32 7.76 1.34
N VAL A 33 21.77 8.13 2.50
CA VAL A 33 20.32 8.19 2.73
C VAL A 33 19.65 9.25 1.86
N ALA A 34 20.24 10.44 1.76
CA ALA A 34 19.73 11.52 0.91
C ALA A 34 19.79 11.16 -0.59
N LEU A 35 20.85 10.48 -1.02
CA LEU A 35 20.98 9.95 -2.37
C LEU A 35 19.89 8.92 -2.67
N LEU A 36 19.65 7.96 -1.76
CA LEU A 36 18.56 6.99 -1.88
C LEU A 36 17.19 7.65 -1.94
N TRP A 37 16.96 8.69 -1.14
CA TRP A 37 15.74 9.50 -1.17
C TRP A 37 15.53 10.19 -2.51
N CYS A 38 16.57 10.82 -3.04
CA CYS A 38 16.54 11.45 -4.37
C CYS A 38 16.31 10.41 -5.48
N PHE A 39 16.95 9.25 -5.43
CA PHE A 39 16.72 8.16 -6.39
C PHE A 39 15.27 7.67 -6.37
N MET A 40 14.70 7.51 -5.18
CA MET A 40 13.29 7.13 -5.04
C MET A 40 12.35 8.20 -5.61
N GLY A 41 12.64 9.49 -5.36
CA GLY A 41 11.89 10.60 -5.95
C GLY A 41 11.96 10.64 -7.48
N VAL A 42 13.15 10.44 -8.06
CA VAL A 42 13.34 10.38 -9.52
C VAL A 42 12.63 9.17 -10.13
N ALA A 43 12.64 8.01 -9.47
CA ALA A 43 11.92 6.82 -9.92
C ALA A 43 10.40 7.04 -9.95
N ILE A 44 9.84 7.70 -8.94
CA ILE A 44 8.42 8.06 -8.89
C ILE A 44 8.07 9.04 -10.03
N ILE A 45 8.90 10.06 -10.26
CA ILE A 45 8.69 11.01 -11.36
C ILE A 45 8.76 10.32 -12.72
N ALA A 46 9.69 9.39 -12.91
CA ALA A 46 9.82 8.63 -14.15
C ALA A 46 8.61 7.71 -14.40
N ASP A 47 8.06 7.08 -13.36
CA ASP A 47 6.87 6.24 -13.45
C ASP A 47 5.63 7.08 -13.80
N VAL A 48 5.44 8.22 -13.14
CA VAL A 48 4.37 9.18 -13.46
C VAL A 48 4.52 9.71 -14.89
N PHE A 49 5.74 10.01 -15.34
CA PHE A 49 6.01 10.43 -16.71
C PHE A 49 5.70 9.32 -17.72
N MET A 50 6.00 8.06 -17.41
CA MET A 50 5.68 6.90 -18.24
C MET A 50 4.15 6.71 -18.34
N CYS A 51 3.43 6.75 -17.23
CA CYS A 51 1.96 6.68 -17.21
C CYS A 51 1.33 7.86 -17.95
N ALA A 52 1.90 9.07 -17.85
CA ALA A 52 1.43 10.24 -18.60
C ALA A 52 1.64 10.05 -20.11
N ILE A 53 2.79 9.50 -20.53
CA ILE A 53 3.02 9.15 -21.94
C ILE A 53 2.03 8.08 -22.39
N GLU A 54 1.79 7.01 -21.63
CA GLU A 54 0.80 5.97 -21.96
C GLU A 54 -0.62 6.55 -22.09
N THR A 55 -0.97 7.51 -21.23
CA THR A 55 -2.26 8.21 -21.27
C THR A 55 -2.35 9.18 -22.47
N ILE A 56 -1.22 9.75 -22.90
CA ILE A 56 -1.16 10.64 -24.06
C ILE A 56 -1.12 9.84 -25.39
N THR A 57 -0.39 8.72 -25.44
CA THR A 57 -0.25 7.86 -26.63
C THR A 57 -1.51 7.04 -26.89
N SER A 58 -2.32 6.78 -25.86
CA SER A 58 -3.64 6.13 -26.00
C SER A 58 -4.75 7.07 -26.47
N LYS A 59 -4.52 8.38 -26.64
CA LYS A 59 -5.51 9.27 -27.27
C LYS A 59 -5.70 8.87 -28.73
N THR A 60 -6.83 8.22 -29.00
CA THR A 60 -7.32 7.90 -30.34
C THR A 60 -7.93 9.17 -30.97
N LYS A 61 -7.54 9.49 -32.21
CA LYS A 61 -8.21 10.54 -32.99
C LYS A 61 -9.20 9.88 -33.93
N GLN A 62 -10.46 10.25 -33.82
CA GLN A 62 -11.50 9.81 -34.75
C GLN A 62 -11.32 10.53 -36.10
N VAL A 63 -10.98 9.78 -37.14
CA VAL A 63 -10.90 10.27 -38.51
C VAL A 63 -12.07 9.70 -39.30
N LYS A 64 -12.80 10.60 -39.95
CA LYS A 64 -13.93 10.29 -40.83
C LYS A 64 -13.41 9.73 -42.14
N VAL A 65 -13.53 8.42 -42.36
CA VAL A 65 -13.19 7.78 -43.63
C VAL A 65 -14.47 7.59 -44.44
N ALA A 66 -14.54 8.21 -45.60
CA ALA A 66 -15.68 8.04 -46.51
C ALA A 66 -15.56 6.69 -47.22
N ARG A 67 -16.58 5.84 -47.06
CA ARG A 67 -16.67 4.55 -47.75
C ARG A 67 -17.14 4.81 -49.19
N GLN A 68 -16.47 4.22 -50.18
CA GLN A 68 -16.70 4.56 -51.59
C GLN A 68 -18.03 4.06 -52.19
N ASP A 69 -18.97 3.55 -51.38
CA ASP A 69 -20.26 3.03 -51.88
C ASP A 69 -21.48 3.22 -50.95
N SER A 70 -21.42 4.15 -50.00
CA SER A 70 -22.62 4.65 -49.30
C SER A 70 -22.36 6.02 -48.66
N ASP A 71 -23.40 6.85 -48.54
CA ASP A 71 -23.36 8.22 -47.98
C ASP A 71 -23.15 8.25 -46.44
N GLN A 72 -22.56 7.19 -45.87
CA GLN A 72 -22.25 7.08 -44.44
C GLN A 72 -20.74 7.15 -44.20
N VAL A 73 -20.39 8.00 -43.25
CA VAL A 73 -19.02 8.35 -42.90
C VAL A 73 -18.64 7.57 -41.64
N ASP A 74 -17.79 6.56 -41.77
CA ASP A 74 -17.36 5.74 -40.63
C ASP A 74 -16.28 6.51 -39.84
N LEU A 75 -16.46 6.58 -38.52
CA LEU A 75 -15.52 7.17 -37.58
C LEU A 75 -14.50 6.10 -37.17
N VAL A 76 -13.29 6.17 -37.73
CA VAL A 76 -12.20 5.24 -37.39
C VAL A 76 -11.30 5.89 -36.36
N GLU A 77 -11.09 5.22 -35.23
CA GLU A 77 -10.15 5.64 -34.19
C GLU A 77 -8.72 5.23 -34.53
N ILE A 78 -7.88 6.21 -34.85
CA ILE A 78 -6.48 5.98 -35.20
C ILE A 78 -5.60 6.51 -34.06
N ARG A 79 -4.66 5.68 -33.59
CA ARG A 79 -3.65 6.09 -32.61
C ARG A 79 -2.76 7.18 -33.22
N ILE A 80 -2.56 8.28 -32.49
CA ILE A 80 -1.91 9.49 -33.03
C ILE A 80 -0.38 9.33 -33.11
N TRP A 81 0.22 8.52 -32.23
CA TRP A 81 1.66 8.28 -32.19
C TRP A 81 2.02 6.83 -32.52
N ASN A 82 3.19 6.66 -33.13
CA ASN A 82 3.73 5.36 -33.51
C ASN A 82 4.58 4.79 -32.37
N ASP A 83 4.29 3.55 -31.96
CA ASP A 83 4.91 2.82 -30.85
C ASP A 83 6.46 2.84 -30.95
N THR A 84 7.00 2.78 -32.16
CA THR A 84 8.44 2.80 -32.43
C THR A 84 9.11 4.12 -32.01
N VAL A 85 8.43 5.24 -32.26
CA VAL A 85 8.93 6.58 -31.96
C VAL A 85 8.86 6.84 -30.45
N ALA A 86 7.79 6.39 -29.79
CA ALA A 86 7.63 6.51 -28.35
C ALA A 86 8.72 5.72 -27.60
N ASN A 87 8.98 4.48 -28.02
CA ASN A 87 10.00 3.62 -27.42
C ASN A 87 11.43 4.17 -27.62
N LEU A 88 11.76 4.66 -28.81
CA LEU A 88 13.07 5.26 -29.09
C LEU A 88 13.31 6.54 -28.27
N THR A 89 12.28 7.37 -28.13
CA THR A 89 12.38 8.63 -27.38
C THR A 89 12.49 8.37 -25.86
N LEU A 90 11.77 7.37 -25.36
CA LEU A 90 11.80 6.95 -23.96
C LEU A 90 13.15 6.34 -23.57
N MET A 91 13.74 5.51 -24.43
CA MET A 91 15.06 4.91 -24.20
C MET A 91 16.19 5.95 -24.19
N ALA A 92 16.07 7.02 -24.99
CA ALA A 92 17.04 8.10 -25.03
C ALA A 92 16.95 9.08 -23.85
N LEU A 93 15.75 9.28 -23.27
CA LEU A 93 15.54 10.24 -22.18
C LEU A 93 15.53 9.59 -20.79
N GLY A 94 14.98 8.37 -20.66
CA GLY A 94 14.67 7.75 -19.38
C GLY A 94 15.87 7.30 -18.55
N SER A 95 17.01 6.97 -19.17
CA SER A 95 18.24 6.54 -18.48
C SER A 95 19.47 7.35 -18.85
N SER A 96 19.30 8.53 -19.45
CA SER A 96 20.42 9.40 -19.80
C SER A 96 20.25 10.79 -19.21
N ALA A 97 19.03 11.23 -18.89
CA ALA A 97 18.81 12.53 -18.28
C ALA A 97 19.38 12.65 -16.85
N PRO A 98 19.22 11.67 -15.92
CA PRO A 98 19.87 11.70 -14.61
C PRO A 98 21.41 11.73 -14.69
N GLU A 99 21.95 10.94 -15.61
CA GLU A 99 23.37 10.77 -15.90
C GLU A 99 24.00 12.05 -16.47
N ILE A 100 23.33 12.70 -17.42
CA ILE A 100 23.73 14.00 -17.98
C ILE A 100 23.65 15.08 -16.90
N LEU A 101 22.63 15.06 -16.04
CA LEU A 101 22.50 16.01 -14.95
C LEU A 101 23.64 15.89 -13.94
N LEU A 102 24.03 14.66 -13.58
CA LEU A 102 25.20 14.41 -12.72
C LEU A 102 26.50 14.90 -13.37
N ALA A 103 26.67 14.70 -14.67
CA ALA A 103 27.82 15.24 -15.41
C ALA A 103 27.87 16.78 -15.38
N ILE A 104 26.71 17.43 -15.55
CA ILE A 104 26.59 18.89 -15.47
C ILE A 104 26.93 19.38 -14.06
N ILE A 105 26.44 18.71 -13.02
CA ILE A 105 26.75 19.04 -11.62
C ILE A 105 28.26 18.92 -11.36
N GLU A 106 28.90 17.84 -11.80
CA GLU A 106 30.35 17.64 -11.64
C GLU A 106 31.16 18.77 -12.30
N ILE A 107 30.83 19.12 -13.54
CA ILE A 107 31.54 20.13 -14.31
C ILE A 107 31.29 21.54 -13.75
N THR A 108 30.05 21.88 -13.40
CA THR A 108 29.65 23.25 -13.04
C THR A 108 29.88 23.58 -11.56
N ILE A 109 29.63 22.62 -10.65
CA ILE A 109 29.65 22.86 -9.21
C ILE A 109 30.97 22.40 -8.58
N LEU A 110 31.47 21.21 -8.94
CA LEU A 110 32.64 20.63 -8.29
C LEU A 110 33.97 21.13 -8.87
N ASN A 111 34.10 21.24 -10.20
CA ASN A 111 35.41 21.47 -10.84
C ASN A 111 35.57 22.80 -11.58
N ARG A 112 34.78 23.84 -11.26
CA ARG A 112 34.85 25.18 -11.90
C ARG A 112 35.02 25.12 -13.43
N PHE A 113 34.18 24.33 -14.09
CA PHE A 113 34.16 24.10 -15.54
C PHE A 113 35.31 23.26 -16.13
N ASN A 114 36.11 22.57 -15.32
CA ASN A 114 37.05 21.54 -15.80
C ASN A 114 36.45 20.14 -15.63
N ALA A 115 36.54 19.27 -16.65
CA ALA A 115 36.09 17.89 -16.53
C ALA A 115 37.06 17.06 -15.65
N GLY A 116 36.52 16.25 -14.73
CA GLY A 116 37.34 15.36 -13.88
C GLY A 116 37.96 14.18 -14.65
N GLU A 117 38.96 13.51 -14.07
CA GLU A 117 39.70 12.40 -14.72
C GLU A 117 38.85 11.16 -15.02
N LEU A 118 37.77 10.92 -14.26
CA LEU A 118 36.82 9.82 -14.49
C LEU A 118 35.64 10.24 -15.39
N GLY A 119 35.25 11.52 -15.34
CA GLY A 119 34.49 12.26 -16.34
C GLY A 119 33.22 11.61 -16.93
N PRO A 120 32.71 12.17 -18.05
CA PRO A 120 31.54 11.66 -18.78
C PRO A 120 31.70 10.19 -19.26
N SER A 121 32.94 9.69 -19.30
CA SER A 121 33.28 8.33 -19.74
C SER A 121 32.76 7.26 -18.77
N THR A 122 32.84 7.47 -17.46
CA THR A 122 32.27 6.54 -16.47
C THR A 122 30.74 6.48 -16.57
N ILE A 123 30.12 7.60 -16.91
CA ILE A 123 28.68 7.74 -17.07
C ILE A 123 28.19 6.95 -18.30
N VAL A 124 28.82 7.15 -19.46
CA VAL A 124 28.51 6.37 -20.68
C VAL A 124 28.79 4.87 -20.47
N GLY A 125 29.85 4.53 -19.74
CA GLY A 125 30.18 3.15 -19.39
C GLY A 125 29.10 2.47 -18.53
N SER A 126 28.55 3.20 -17.55
CA SER A 126 27.50 2.67 -16.67
C SER A 126 26.18 2.43 -17.40
N ALA A 127 25.78 3.33 -18.31
CA ALA A 127 24.58 3.16 -19.13
C ALA A 127 24.70 1.97 -20.09
N ALA A 128 25.88 1.80 -20.72
CA ALA A 128 26.16 0.66 -21.58
C ALA A 128 26.14 -0.67 -20.81
N PHE A 129 26.66 -0.68 -19.58
CA PHE A 129 26.63 -1.86 -18.71
C PHE A 129 25.20 -2.23 -18.29
N ASN A 130 24.38 -1.26 -17.89
CA ASN A 130 22.97 -1.50 -17.56
C ASN A 130 22.20 -2.05 -18.75
N LEU A 131 22.41 -1.49 -19.96
CA LEU A 131 21.78 -1.99 -21.18
C LEU A 131 22.21 -3.42 -21.51
N LEU A 132 23.48 -3.77 -21.29
CA LEU A 132 24.00 -5.13 -21.48
C LEU A 132 23.31 -6.13 -20.54
N VAL A 133 23.16 -5.78 -19.26
CA VAL A 133 22.51 -6.63 -18.26
C VAL A 133 21.03 -6.80 -18.58
N ILE A 134 20.31 -5.72 -18.92
CA ILE A 134 18.90 -5.78 -19.32
C ILE A 134 18.74 -6.66 -20.57
N THR A 135 19.56 -6.46 -21.58
CA THR A 135 19.54 -7.27 -22.81
C THR A 135 19.83 -8.73 -22.51
N GLY A 136 20.80 -9.01 -21.63
CA GLY A 136 21.10 -10.35 -21.15
C GLY A 136 19.91 -11.03 -20.46
N VAL A 137 19.24 -10.33 -19.55
CA VAL A 137 18.03 -10.82 -18.89
C VAL A 137 16.90 -11.05 -19.90
N CYS A 138 16.67 -10.11 -20.83
CA CYS A 138 15.68 -10.27 -21.89
C CYS A 138 15.96 -11.51 -22.74
N ILE A 139 17.21 -11.76 -23.12
CA ILE A 139 17.60 -12.97 -23.88
C ILE A 139 17.41 -14.23 -23.04
N MET A 140 17.77 -14.23 -21.74
CA MET A 140 17.56 -15.37 -20.85
C MET A 140 16.07 -15.68 -20.62
N THR A 141 15.20 -14.69 -20.71
CA THR A 141 13.75 -14.90 -20.61
C THR A 141 13.10 -15.47 -21.87
N VAL A 142 13.85 -15.58 -22.98
CA VAL A 142 13.37 -16.25 -24.20
C VAL A 142 13.59 -17.76 -24.05
N PRO A 143 12.54 -18.60 -24.04
CA PRO A 143 12.68 -20.04 -23.85
C PRO A 143 13.39 -20.69 -25.04
N ALA A 144 14.20 -21.72 -24.77
CA ALA A 144 15.13 -22.36 -25.74
C ALA A 144 14.47 -22.98 -26.99
N HIS A 145 13.14 -23.07 -27.02
CA HIS A 145 12.38 -23.68 -28.13
C HIS A 145 11.57 -22.66 -28.96
N GLU A 146 11.61 -21.35 -28.64
CA GLU A 146 10.95 -20.29 -29.41
C GLU A 146 11.94 -19.51 -30.28
N GLN A 147 11.70 -19.45 -31.59
CA GLN A 147 12.39 -18.52 -32.49
C GLN A 147 11.59 -17.21 -32.61
N ARG A 148 12.13 -16.11 -32.10
CA ARG A 148 11.54 -14.77 -32.25
C ARG A 148 12.17 -14.04 -33.43
N ARG A 149 11.34 -13.54 -34.35
CA ARG A 149 11.76 -12.64 -35.43
C ARG A 149 11.40 -11.20 -35.07
N ILE A 150 12.32 -10.28 -35.33
CA ILE A 150 12.08 -8.84 -35.19
C ILE A 150 11.07 -8.42 -36.25
N LYS A 151 9.90 -7.91 -35.85
CA LYS A 151 8.84 -7.48 -36.77
C LYS A 151 9.26 -6.29 -37.65
N SER A 152 9.95 -5.30 -37.07
CA SER A 152 10.33 -4.05 -37.77
C SER A 152 11.84 -4.00 -38.08
N VAL A 153 12.32 -4.92 -38.92
CA VAL A 153 13.74 -4.98 -39.33
C VAL A 153 14.22 -3.68 -39.99
N LYS A 154 13.33 -2.98 -40.71
CA LYS A 154 13.66 -1.73 -41.43
C LYS A 154 14.03 -0.60 -40.48
N VAL A 155 13.25 -0.40 -39.42
CA VAL A 155 13.54 0.62 -38.39
C VAL A 155 14.81 0.25 -37.64
N PHE A 156 14.97 -1.03 -37.28
CA PHE A 156 16.19 -1.51 -36.65
C PHE A 156 17.44 -1.24 -37.50
N ALA A 157 17.35 -1.46 -38.82
CA ALA A 157 18.44 -1.18 -39.75
C ALA A 157 18.77 0.32 -39.85
N VAL A 158 17.76 1.20 -39.84
CA VAL A 158 17.95 2.66 -39.78
C VAL A 158 18.65 3.05 -38.49
N THR A 159 18.16 2.59 -37.33
CA THR A 159 18.75 2.92 -36.03
C THR A 159 20.17 2.38 -35.91
N ALA A 160 20.44 1.16 -36.36
CA ALA A 160 21.78 0.57 -36.34
C ALA A 160 22.75 1.35 -37.24
N SER A 161 22.29 1.80 -38.40
CA SER A 161 23.09 2.58 -39.35
C SER A 161 23.45 3.95 -38.78
N PHE A 162 22.50 4.63 -38.12
CA PHE A 162 22.76 5.90 -37.45
C PHE A 162 23.62 5.75 -36.19
N SER A 163 23.54 4.64 -35.46
CA SER A 163 24.47 4.36 -34.35
C SER A 163 25.92 4.23 -34.83
N VAL A 164 26.14 3.55 -35.96
CA VAL A 164 27.47 3.50 -36.59
C VAL A 164 27.90 4.89 -37.07
N LEU A 165 26.98 5.64 -37.70
CA LEU A 165 27.24 7.01 -38.13
C LEU A 165 27.62 7.93 -36.96
N ALA A 166 27.03 7.76 -35.77
CA ALA A 166 27.36 8.53 -34.59
C ALA A 166 28.82 8.32 -34.15
N TYR A 167 29.33 7.09 -34.20
CA TYR A 167 30.75 6.81 -33.91
C TYR A 167 31.68 7.39 -34.98
N VAL A 168 31.30 7.30 -36.26
CA VAL A 168 32.06 7.90 -37.37
C VAL A 168 32.06 9.43 -37.25
N TRP A 169 30.93 10.03 -36.88
CA TRP A 169 30.78 11.46 -36.64
C TRP A 169 31.64 11.92 -35.46
N LEU A 170 31.64 11.17 -34.35
CA LEU A 170 32.50 11.46 -33.20
C LEU A 170 33.99 11.36 -33.57
N PHE A 171 34.38 10.36 -34.34
CA PHE A 171 35.75 10.24 -34.86
C PHE A 171 36.12 11.41 -35.77
N PHE A 172 35.20 11.82 -36.66
CA PHE A 172 35.40 12.98 -37.55
C PHE A 172 35.55 14.28 -36.76
N ALA A 173 34.68 14.52 -35.77
CA ALA A 173 34.75 15.68 -34.90
C ALA A 173 36.12 15.77 -34.22
N LEU A 174 36.55 14.70 -33.55
CA LEU A 174 37.78 14.68 -32.75
C LEU A 174 39.09 14.65 -33.55
N THR A 175 39.08 14.15 -34.80
CA THR A 175 40.32 13.97 -35.59
C THR A 175 40.46 14.93 -36.77
N VAL A 176 39.35 15.36 -37.38
CA VAL A 176 39.35 16.15 -38.61
C VAL A 176 38.90 17.59 -38.37
N SER A 177 37.85 17.78 -37.58
CA SER A 177 37.23 19.09 -37.35
C SER A 177 37.93 19.86 -36.22
N SER A 178 37.81 19.39 -34.98
CA SER A 178 38.41 19.96 -33.78
C SER A 178 39.25 18.91 -33.07
N LYS A 179 40.57 19.11 -33.05
CA LYS A 179 41.50 18.11 -32.51
C LYS A 179 41.33 18.00 -30.99
N ASN A 180 40.88 16.83 -30.54
CA ASN A 180 40.74 16.44 -29.12
C ASN A 180 39.77 17.29 -28.28
N GLU A 181 38.98 18.19 -28.88
CA GLU A 181 37.97 19.01 -28.18
C GLU A 181 36.69 19.03 -29.02
N ILE A 182 35.52 19.11 -28.37
CA ILE A 182 34.22 19.19 -29.07
C ILE A 182 33.77 20.64 -29.04
N GLU A 183 33.58 21.25 -30.21
CA GLU A 183 33.10 22.62 -30.29
C GLU A 183 31.57 22.70 -30.10
N LEU A 184 31.08 23.84 -29.59
CA LEU A 184 29.67 24.03 -29.28
C LEU A 184 28.74 23.80 -30.49
N TRP A 185 29.18 24.18 -31.70
CA TRP A 185 28.38 23.98 -32.90
C TRP A 185 28.27 22.50 -33.28
N GLU A 186 29.30 21.69 -33.00
CA GLU A 186 29.29 20.23 -33.24
C GLU A 186 28.33 19.54 -32.27
N ALA A 187 28.31 19.99 -31.01
CA ALA A 187 27.35 19.52 -30.01
C ALA A 187 25.91 19.87 -30.42
N ILE A 188 25.67 21.10 -30.88
CA ILE A 188 24.35 21.53 -31.37
C ILE A 188 23.93 20.73 -32.61
N LEU A 189 24.84 20.48 -33.55
CA LEU A 189 24.54 19.69 -34.75
C LEU A 189 24.22 18.23 -34.40
N THR A 190 24.97 17.65 -33.46
CA THR A 190 24.72 16.29 -32.94
C THR A 190 23.35 16.21 -32.26
N PHE A 191 22.97 17.24 -31.49
CA PHE A 191 21.65 17.33 -30.89
C PHE A 191 20.52 17.44 -31.92
N LEU A 192 20.73 18.21 -33.00
CA LEU A 192 19.76 18.35 -34.09
C LEU A 192 19.60 17.08 -34.96
N LEU A 193 20.61 16.20 -34.98
CA LEU A 193 20.52 14.91 -35.66
C LEU A 193 19.56 13.93 -34.97
N PHE A 194 19.27 14.11 -33.67
CA PHE A 194 18.35 13.24 -32.94
C PHE A 194 16.89 13.35 -33.45
N PRO A 195 16.26 14.53 -33.58
CA PRO A 195 14.96 14.65 -34.23
C PRO A 195 14.91 14.10 -35.66
N VAL A 196 16.01 14.25 -36.42
CA VAL A 196 16.12 13.73 -37.79
C VAL A 196 16.09 12.20 -37.80
N LEU A 197 16.83 11.54 -36.92
CA LEU A 197 16.78 10.09 -36.71
C LEU A 197 15.34 9.63 -36.44
N VAL A 198 14.66 10.29 -35.50
CA VAL A 198 13.31 9.96 -35.07
C VAL A 198 12.31 10.06 -36.22
N VAL A 199 12.43 11.09 -37.07
CA VAL A 199 11.59 11.28 -38.26
C VAL A 199 11.89 10.21 -39.33
N ILE A 200 13.16 9.89 -39.58
CA ILE A 200 13.53 8.86 -40.58
C ILE A 200 13.08 7.48 -40.10
N ALA A 201 13.24 7.16 -38.82
CA ALA A 201 12.73 5.94 -38.21
C ALA A 201 11.20 5.84 -38.31
N TYR A 202 10.49 6.96 -38.10
CA TYR A 202 9.04 7.03 -38.30
C TYR A 202 8.61 6.76 -39.75
N ILE A 203 9.33 7.33 -40.72
CA ILE A 203 9.06 7.13 -42.16
C ILE A 203 9.35 5.68 -42.55
N ALA A 204 10.44 5.10 -42.04
CA ALA A 204 10.82 3.71 -42.29
C ALA A 204 9.81 2.71 -41.70
N ASP A 205 9.15 3.06 -40.60
CA ASP A 205 8.13 2.22 -39.98
C ASP A 205 6.77 2.28 -40.70
N LYS A 206 6.46 3.42 -41.34
CA LYS A 206 5.24 3.59 -42.16
C LYS A 206 5.37 3.07 -43.60
N ASP A 207 6.49 2.44 -43.96
CA ASP A 207 6.71 1.78 -45.24
C ASP A 207 6.41 2.60 -46.51
N TYR A 208 6.64 3.91 -46.45
CA TYR A 208 6.28 4.85 -47.52
C TYR A 208 7.01 4.62 -48.87
N CYS A 209 8.09 3.84 -48.88
CA CYS A 209 8.97 3.65 -50.05
C CYS A 209 8.92 2.25 -50.68
N SER A 210 8.03 1.35 -50.26
CA SER A 210 7.88 0.03 -50.91
C SER A 210 6.40 -0.23 -51.18
N GLY A 211 6.02 -0.07 -52.44
CA GLY A 211 4.66 -0.30 -52.90
C GLY A 211 4.16 -1.69 -52.54
N LYS A 212 2.94 -1.71 -51.96
CA LYS A 212 2.09 -2.88 -51.65
C LYS A 212 2.72 -3.92 -50.73
N ILE A 213 2.29 -3.96 -49.47
CA ILE A 213 2.06 -5.21 -48.72
C ILE A 213 0.95 -4.99 -47.67
N SER A 214 0.08 -6.00 -47.60
CA SER A 214 -0.97 -6.24 -46.62
C SER A 214 -0.43 -6.25 -45.18
N PRO A 215 -1.15 -5.69 -44.19
CA PRO A 215 -0.76 -5.79 -42.80
C PRO A 215 -1.15 -7.17 -42.26
N GLN A 216 -0.19 -8.10 -42.20
CA GLN A 216 -0.27 -9.23 -41.28
C GLN A 216 0.14 -8.75 -39.88
N ASP A 217 -0.84 -8.27 -39.13
CA ASP A 217 -0.80 -8.29 -37.67
C ASP A 217 -1.88 -9.25 -37.14
N PRO A 218 -1.55 -10.16 -36.20
CA PRO A 218 -2.54 -10.99 -35.55
C PRO A 218 -3.28 -10.12 -34.52
N GLY A 219 -4.41 -9.54 -34.92
CA GLY A 219 -5.20 -8.72 -33.99
C GLY A 219 -6.31 -7.88 -34.59
N VAL A 220 -6.48 -7.88 -35.92
CA VAL A 220 -7.65 -7.27 -36.56
C VAL A 220 -8.24 -8.31 -37.51
N LEU A 221 -9.42 -8.81 -37.17
CA LEU A 221 -10.27 -9.55 -38.10
C LEU A 221 -10.75 -8.53 -39.14
N GLU A 222 -10.05 -8.41 -40.27
CA GLU A 222 -10.64 -7.85 -41.47
C GLU A 222 -11.72 -8.84 -41.94
N LEU A 223 -12.99 -8.42 -41.81
CA LEU A 223 -14.12 -9.04 -42.48
C LEU A 223 -14.02 -8.74 -43.98
N ALA A 224 -13.27 -9.58 -44.69
CA ALA A 224 -13.39 -9.71 -46.12
C ALA A 224 -14.73 -10.40 -46.47
N GLU A 225 -15.31 -9.88 -47.55
CA GLU A 225 -16.59 -10.21 -48.17
C GLU A 225 -16.97 -11.71 -48.20
N GLY A 226 -18.26 -11.96 -47.98
CA GLY A 226 -18.94 -13.14 -48.53
C GLY A 226 -18.99 -14.36 -47.62
N SER A 227 -20.10 -14.51 -46.89
CA SER A 227 -20.74 -15.78 -46.53
C SER A 227 -19.85 -17.03 -46.44
N LYS A 228 -19.36 -17.33 -45.23
CA LYS A 228 -19.20 -18.69 -44.64
C LYS A 228 -18.47 -18.56 -43.31
N VAL A 229 -19.12 -19.06 -42.24
CA VAL A 229 -18.55 -19.60 -40.99
C VAL A 229 -17.30 -18.87 -40.48
N LEU A 230 -17.44 -18.13 -39.37
CA LEU A 230 -16.33 -17.74 -38.48
C LEU A 230 -15.35 -18.91 -38.31
N LYS A 231 -14.25 -18.89 -39.06
CA LYS A 231 -13.11 -19.79 -38.87
C LYS A 231 -12.02 -18.97 -38.18
N THR A 232 -11.87 -19.20 -36.89
CA THR A 232 -10.71 -18.73 -36.12
C THR A 232 -9.47 -19.57 -36.48
N PRO A 233 -8.25 -19.02 -36.34
CA PRO A 233 -7.00 -19.76 -36.53
C PRO A 233 -6.55 -20.55 -35.28
N SER A 234 -7.34 -20.57 -34.20
CA SER A 234 -7.05 -21.31 -32.97
C SER A 234 -7.92 -22.58 -32.88
N HIS A 235 -7.31 -23.74 -33.10
CA HIS A 235 -7.93 -25.07 -33.00
C HIS A 235 -8.27 -25.51 -31.55
N ASP A 236 -8.58 -24.56 -30.66
CA ASP A 236 -8.89 -24.88 -29.27
C ASP A 236 -10.40 -25.18 -29.13
N PRO A 237 -10.80 -26.43 -28.84
CA PRO A 237 -12.20 -26.84 -28.85
C PRO A 237 -13.06 -26.08 -27.82
N GLU A 238 -12.45 -25.57 -26.75
CA GLU A 238 -13.11 -24.76 -25.73
C GLU A 238 -13.38 -23.31 -26.15
N VAL A 239 -12.57 -22.75 -27.06
CA VAL A 239 -12.78 -21.38 -27.56
C VAL A 239 -13.91 -21.39 -28.59
N GLU A 240 -13.96 -22.41 -29.44
CA GLU A 240 -15.07 -22.59 -30.39
C GLU A 240 -16.41 -22.83 -29.68
N SER A 241 -16.40 -23.55 -28.56
CA SER A 241 -17.59 -23.83 -27.79
C SER A 241 -18.10 -22.58 -27.07
N PHE A 242 -17.19 -21.75 -26.55
CA PHE A 242 -17.51 -20.43 -25.98
C PHE A 242 -18.11 -19.47 -27.03
N ILE A 243 -17.53 -19.41 -28.24
CA ILE A 243 -18.06 -18.58 -29.33
C ILE A 243 -19.49 -19.03 -29.72
N LYS A 244 -19.75 -20.33 -29.75
CA LYS A 244 -21.09 -20.88 -30.03
C LYS A 244 -22.11 -20.57 -28.94
N GLU A 245 -21.66 -20.40 -27.71
CA GLU A 245 -22.53 -20.11 -26.56
C GLU A 245 -22.85 -18.61 -26.46
N VAL A 246 -21.84 -17.75 -26.64
CA VAL A 246 -22.02 -16.29 -26.72
C VAL A 246 -22.92 -15.91 -27.90
N SER A 247 -22.76 -16.56 -29.06
CA SER A 247 -23.61 -16.33 -30.25
C SER A 247 -25.03 -16.90 -30.14
N ARG A 248 -25.28 -17.79 -29.16
CA ARG A 248 -26.63 -18.35 -28.91
C ARG A 248 -27.50 -17.43 -28.07
N ASN A 249 -26.90 -16.41 -27.48
CA ASN A 249 -27.54 -15.58 -26.47
C ASN A 249 -28.23 -14.39 -27.15
N PRO A 250 -29.58 -14.32 -27.17
CA PRO A 250 -30.32 -13.32 -27.95
C PRO A 250 -30.33 -11.91 -27.33
N ASN A 251 -29.75 -11.74 -26.13
CA ASN A 251 -29.77 -10.50 -25.36
C ASN A 251 -28.47 -9.69 -25.45
N LEU A 252 -27.47 -10.16 -26.21
CA LEU A 252 -26.18 -9.50 -26.39
C LEU A 252 -26.11 -8.86 -27.78
N THR A 253 -25.63 -7.63 -27.83
CA THR A 253 -25.36 -6.93 -29.11
C THR A 253 -24.16 -7.58 -29.79
N GLU A 254 -24.08 -7.57 -31.13
CA GLU A 254 -22.97 -8.22 -31.87
C GLU A 254 -21.59 -7.69 -31.42
N ASP A 255 -21.51 -6.40 -31.07
CA ASP A 255 -20.30 -5.76 -30.56
C ASP A 255 -19.93 -6.22 -29.14
N GLU A 256 -20.91 -6.42 -28.26
CA GLU A 256 -20.71 -6.90 -26.89
C GLU A 256 -20.26 -8.36 -26.87
N ALA A 257 -20.84 -9.18 -27.74
CA ALA A 257 -20.42 -10.56 -27.97
C ALA A 257 -18.97 -10.64 -28.46
N ALA A 258 -18.57 -9.74 -29.36
CA ALA A 258 -17.19 -9.68 -29.86
C ALA A 258 -16.19 -9.29 -28.76
N VAL A 259 -16.55 -8.38 -27.86
CA VAL A 259 -15.72 -7.98 -26.71
C VAL A 259 -15.51 -9.14 -25.74
N LEU A 260 -16.57 -9.91 -25.41
CA LEU A 260 -16.47 -11.08 -24.54
C LEU A 260 -15.59 -12.18 -25.14
N VAL A 261 -15.75 -12.44 -26.43
CA VAL A 261 -14.93 -13.42 -27.16
C VAL A 261 -13.47 -12.98 -27.21
N ALA A 262 -13.21 -11.70 -27.47
CA ALA A 262 -11.85 -11.15 -27.47
C ALA A 262 -11.20 -11.21 -26.08
N ALA A 263 -11.96 -10.93 -25.02
CA ALA A 263 -11.48 -11.03 -23.64
C ALA A 263 -11.14 -12.48 -23.26
N HIS A 264 -11.96 -13.45 -23.66
CA HIS A 264 -11.73 -14.89 -23.40
C HIS A 264 -10.52 -15.43 -24.16
N ILE A 265 -10.36 -15.02 -25.42
CA ILE A 265 -9.19 -15.41 -26.22
C ILE A 265 -7.92 -14.83 -25.59
N LYS A 266 -7.95 -13.56 -25.14
CA LYS A 266 -6.82 -12.90 -24.50
C LYS A 266 -6.46 -13.51 -23.14
N SER A 267 -7.45 -14.00 -22.38
CA SER A 267 -7.22 -14.64 -21.08
C SER A 267 -6.59 -16.02 -21.21
N LYS A 268 -6.95 -16.78 -22.26
CA LYS A 268 -6.42 -18.11 -22.60
C LYS A 268 -5.12 -18.11 -23.38
N GLN A 269 -4.66 -16.96 -23.88
CA GLN A 269 -3.34 -16.86 -24.49
C GLN A 269 -2.24 -17.29 -23.48
N PRO A 270 -1.21 -18.03 -23.93
CA PRO A 270 -0.15 -18.48 -23.05
C PRO A 270 0.56 -17.27 -22.43
N LYS A 271 0.47 -17.15 -21.10
CA LYS A 271 1.06 -16.05 -20.33
C LYS A 271 2.53 -16.35 -20.06
N ASN A 272 3.40 -15.39 -20.37
CA ASN A 272 4.84 -15.53 -20.13
C ASN A 272 5.18 -15.48 -18.62
N TYR A 273 6.31 -16.03 -18.20
CA TYR A 273 6.78 -16.06 -16.81
C TYR A 273 6.83 -14.66 -16.16
N GLY A 274 7.16 -13.62 -16.94
CA GLY A 274 7.16 -12.23 -16.48
C GLY A 274 5.79 -11.71 -16.02
N TYR A 275 4.69 -12.20 -16.62
CA TYR A 275 3.33 -11.84 -16.20
C TYR A 275 3.07 -12.26 -14.75
N TYR A 276 3.50 -13.47 -14.37
CA TYR A 276 3.30 -13.99 -13.02
C TYR A 276 4.18 -13.28 -11.98
N ARG A 277 5.42 -12.95 -12.35
CA ARG A 277 6.35 -12.25 -11.45
C ARG A 277 5.93 -10.80 -11.18
N VAL A 278 5.47 -10.09 -12.21
CA VAL A 278 4.93 -8.72 -12.08
C VAL A 278 3.61 -8.74 -11.30
N GLY A 279 2.75 -9.73 -11.54
CA GLY A 279 1.53 -9.93 -10.77
C GLY A 279 1.80 -10.15 -9.27
N ALA A 280 2.76 -11.02 -8.94
CA ALA A 280 3.13 -11.30 -7.55
C ALA A 280 3.72 -10.07 -6.83
N ILE A 281 4.53 -9.26 -7.51
CA ILE A 281 5.10 -8.03 -6.94
C ILE A 281 4.00 -6.97 -6.73
N ARG A 282 3.03 -6.85 -7.64
CA ARG A 282 1.88 -5.93 -7.48
C ARG A 282 0.96 -6.36 -6.35
N ASP A 283 0.73 -7.67 -6.18
CA ASP A 283 -0.06 -8.22 -5.08
C ASP A 283 0.60 -7.95 -3.71
N LEU A 284 1.94 -8.00 -3.63
CA LEU A 284 2.69 -7.65 -2.42
C LEU A 284 2.70 -6.14 -2.13
N GLY A 285 2.67 -5.31 -3.18
CA GLY A 285 2.67 -3.84 -3.07
C GLY A 285 1.27 -3.20 -2.99
N GLY A 286 0.20 -3.99 -2.82
CA GLY A 286 -1.18 -3.50 -2.73
C GLY A 286 -1.75 -2.89 -4.03
N SER A 287 -1.08 -3.10 -5.17
CA SER A 287 -1.49 -2.54 -6.46
C SER A 287 -2.47 -3.45 -7.20
N HIS A 288 -3.49 -2.88 -7.84
CA HIS A 288 -4.52 -3.64 -8.55
C HIS A 288 -3.96 -4.53 -9.69
N LYS A 289 -4.57 -5.72 -9.84
CA LYS A 289 -4.32 -6.66 -10.94
C LYS A 289 -4.75 -6.07 -12.28
N LEU A 290 -3.99 -6.37 -13.33
CA LEU A 290 -4.34 -6.03 -14.71
C LEU A 290 -5.57 -6.85 -15.13
N THR A 291 -6.75 -6.24 -15.02
CA THR A 291 -8.00 -6.79 -15.53
C THR A 291 -8.35 -6.09 -16.84
N PRO A 292 -8.97 -6.79 -17.81
CA PRO A 292 -9.44 -6.14 -19.04
C PRO A 292 -10.49 -5.09 -18.67
N ASN A 293 -10.31 -3.86 -19.19
CA ASN A 293 -11.28 -2.78 -19.02
C ASN A 293 -12.56 -3.16 -19.76
N MET A 294 -13.59 -3.55 -19.02
CA MET A 294 -14.90 -3.93 -19.54
C MET A 294 -15.97 -3.28 -18.66
N ASP A 295 -17.15 -3.02 -19.23
CA ASP A 295 -18.29 -2.51 -18.49
C ASP A 295 -18.64 -3.51 -17.35
N PRO A 296 -19.00 -3.06 -16.13
CA PRO A 296 -19.18 -3.94 -14.98
C PRO A 296 -20.19 -5.06 -15.22
N GLN A 297 -21.20 -4.78 -16.05
CA GLN A 297 -22.23 -5.74 -16.44
C GLN A 297 -21.71 -6.83 -17.39
N LEU A 298 -20.84 -6.47 -18.34
CA LEU A 298 -20.18 -7.44 -19.23
C LEU A 298 -19.14 -8.29 -18.49
N ARG A 299 -18.50 -7.73 -17.46
CA ARG A 299 -17.56 -8.48 -16.61
C ARG A 299 -18.23 -9.60 -15.83
N LEU A 300 -19.41 -9.33 -15.27
CA LEU A 300 -20.20 -10.36 -14.57
C LEU A 300 -20.63 -11.48 -15.53
N ILE A 301 -21.07 -11.12 -16.74
CA ILE A 301 -21.43 -12.08 -17.79
C ILE A 301 -20.21 -12.92 -18.20
N TYR A 302 -19.03 -12.30 -18.31
CA TYR A 302 -17.78 -13.00 -18.62
C TYR A 302 -17.37 -13.98 -17.51
N GLU A 303 -17.42 -13.54 -16.24
CA GLU A 303 -17.09 -14.38 -15.07
C GLU A 303 -18.05 -15.57 -14.97
N GLU A 304 -19.36 -15.34 -15.12
CA GLU A 304 -20.40 -16.38 -15.10
C GLU A 304 -20.26 -17.40 -16.24
N LEU A 305 -19.97 -16.95 -17.47
CA LEU A 305 -19.72 -17.82 -18.61
C LEU A 305 -18.37 -18.58 -18.51
N SER A 306 -17.45 -18.10 -17.67
CA SER A 306 -16.14 -18.73 -17.47
C SER A 306 -16.12 -19.77 -16.34
N GLU A 307 -17.00 -19.63 -15.34
CA GLU A 307 -17.10 -20.55 -14.19
C GLU A 307 -17.88 -21.84 -14.50
N VAL A 308 -18.87 -21.78 -15.40
CA VAL A 308 -19.66 -22.96 -15.80
C VAL A 308 -18.86 -23.79 -16.80
N GLY A 309 -17.99 -24.67 -16.29
CA GLY A 309 -17.22 -25.59 -17.12
C GLY A 309 -18.10 -26.43 -18.07
N PHE A 310 -17.60 -26.64 -19.29
CA PHE A 310 -18.23 -27.34 -20.42
C PHE A 310 -18.59 -28.81 -20.09
N SER A 311 -19.67 -29.05 -19.35
CA SER A 311 -20.26 -30.37 -19.14
C SER A 311 -21.74 -30.38 -19.58
N SER A 312 -21.99 -31.18 -20.60
CA SER A 312 -23.14 -31.16 -21.50
C SER A 312 -24.46 -31.71 -20.93
N SER A 313 -24.71 -31.60 -19.63
CA SER A 313 -25.97 -32.04 -19.01
C SER A 313 -26.59 -31.04 -18.02
N GLY A 314 -25.84 -30.01 -17.59
CA GLY A 314 -26.36 -28.96 -16.70
C GLY A 314 -26.92 -27.73 -17.43
N ALA A 315 -26.49 -27.50 -18.67
CA ALA A 315 -26.77 -26.26 -19.39
C ALA A 315 -28.26 -26.03 -19.66
N SER A 316 -29.05 -27.06 -20.00
CA SER A 316 -30.49 -26.87 -20.29
C SER A 316 -31.35 -26.70 -19.03
N ALA A 317 -30.95 -27.29 -17.90
CA ALA A 317 -31.68 -27.15 -16.63
C ALA A 317 -31.37 -25.82 -15.92
N ILE A 318 -30.15 -25.30 -16.08
CA ILE A 318 -29.74 -23.99 -15.55
C ILE A 318 -30.18 -22.86 -16.50
N MET A 319 -30.17 -23.09 -17.82
CA MET A 319 -30.64 -22.10 -18.82
C MET A 319 -32.16 -21.92 -18.82
N ASN A 320 -32.95 -22.95 -18.45
CA ASN A 320 -34.38 -22.78 -18.19
C ASN A 320 -34.67 -22.07 -16.85
N HIS A 321 -33.71 -22.02 -15.91
CA HIS A 321 -33.80 -21.16 -14.73
C HIS A 321 -33.39 -19.70 -15.06
N ALA A 322 -32.44 -19.51 -15.96
CA ALA A 322 -31.97 -18.18 -16.40
C ALA A 322 -32.93 -17.45 -17.35
N LEU A 323 -33.73 -18.18 -18.15
CA LEU A 323 -34.71 -17.59 -19.08
C LEU A 323 -36.17 -17.76 -18.64
N GLY A 324 -36.39 -18.31 -17.45
CA GLY A 324 -37.70 -18.44 -16.82
C GLY A 324 -37.97 -17.35 -15.78
N GLY A 325 -37.88 -16.06 -16.15
CA GLY A 325 -38.50 -14.96 -15.40
C GLY A 325 -38.33 -14.96 -13.87
N LYS A 326 -37.19 -15.41 -13.33
CA LYS A 326 -36.84 -15.16 -11.93
C LYS A 326 -35.82 -14.02 -11.92
N VAL A 327 -36.38 -12.85 -11.68
CA VAL A 327 -35.74 -11.65 -11.12
C VAL A 327 -34.42 -12.00 -10.42
N GLN A 328 -33.27 -11.48 -10.90
CA GLN A 328 -32.01 -11.57 -10.14
C GLN A 328 -32.28 -11.10 -8.71
N PRO A 329 -31.99 -11.91 -7.69
CA PRO A 329 -32.32 -11.54 -6.33
C PRO A 329 -31.51 -10.30 -5.90
N ALA A 330 -32.09 -9.50 -5.03
CA ALA A 330 -31.33 -8.49 -4.31
C ALA A 330 -30.40 -9.19 -3.32
N ARG A 331 -29.10 -9.03 -3.50
CA ARG A 331 -28.10 -9.54 -2.58
C ARG A 331 -27.81 -8.49 -1.51
N VAL A 332 -27.83 -8.87 -0.24
CA VAL A 332 -27.54 -7.97 0.88
C VAL A 332 -26.39 -8.54 1.72
N GLU A 333 -25.37 -7.74 1.96
CA GLU A 333 -24.18 -8.12 2.72
C GLU A 333 -23.55 -6.93 3.47
N PHE A 334 -22.76 -7.20 4.51
CA PHE A 334 -22.03 -6.14 5.20
C PHE A 334 -20.95 -5.54 4.30
N ALA A 335 -20.72 -4.23 4.44
CA ALA A 335 -19.71 -3.50 3.67
C ALA A 335 -18.27 -3.92 4.01
N ALA A 336 -18.05 -4.41 5.23
CA ALA A 336 -16.76 -4.88 5.72
C ALA A 336 -16.95 -6.16 6.57
N PRO A 337 -15.98 -7.08 6.58
CA PRO A 337 -16.00 -8.27 7.43
C PRO A 337 -15.69 -7.99 8.90
N LYS A 338 -14.94 -6.92 9.16
CA LYS A 338 -14.45 -6.52 10.47
C LYS A 338 -14.54 -5.01 10.61
N CYS A 339 -14.91 -4.55 11.78
CA CYS A 339 -14.80 -3.15 12.17
C CYS A 339 -14.33 -3.05 13.62
N ALA A 340 -13.63 -1.97 13.94
CA ALA A 340 -13.23 -1.66 15.30
C ALA A 340 -13.77 -0.29 15.69
N VAL A 341 -14.13 -0.13 16.95
CA VAL A 341 -14.70 1.08 17.54
C VAL A 341 -14.10 1.27 18.92
N LEU A 342 -13.85 2.51 19.32
CA LEU A 342 -13.46 2.81 20.70
C LEU A 342 -14.68 2.73 21.59
N GLU A 343 -14.51 2.36 22.86
CA GLU A 343 -15.62 2.31 23.80
C GLU A 343 -16.26 3.70 23.99
N SER A 344 -15.41 4.73 24.08
CA SER A 344 -15.81 6.14 24.18
C SER A 344 -16.62 6.69 22.98
N ASP A 345 -16.63 6.02 21.82
CA ASP A 345 -17.44 6.42 20.66
C ASP A 345 -18.95 6.18 20.90
N LYS A 346 -19.32 5.30 21.85
CA LYS A 346 -20.71 4.95 22.28
C LYS A 346 -21.65 4.42 21.20
N LEU A 347 -21.23 4.47 19.94
CA LEU A 347 -22.04 4.10 18.80
C LEU A 347 -21.17 3.57 17.68
N VAL A 348 -21.38 2.32 17.31
CA VAL A 348 -20.78 1.74 16.10
C VAL A 348 -21.76 1.80 14.94
N ARG A 349 -21.29 2.32 13.81
CA ARG A 349 -22.05 2.42 12.56
C ARG A 349 -21.53 1.44 11.53
N ILE A 350 -22.29 0.38 11.27
CA ILE A 350 -21.93 -0.66 10.30
C ILE A 350 -22.69 -0.45 8.99
N GLY A 351 -21.97 -0.36 7.88
CA GLY A 351 -22.56 -0.31 6.54
C GLY A 351 -23.08 -1.68 6.08
N VAL A 352 -24.31 -1.72 5.56
CA VAL A 352 -24.92 -2.86 4.89
C VAL A 352 -25.21 -2.46 3.45
N THR A 353 -24.64 -3.20 2.51
CA THR A 353 -24.73 -2.93 1.08
C THR A 353 -25.72 -3.86 0.40
N LYS A 354 -26.41 -3.34 -0.60
CA LYS A 354 -27.34 -4.06 -1.46
C LYS A 354 -26.83 -4.04 -2.89
N THR A 355 -26.58 -5.23 -3.44
CA THR A 355 -26.10 -5.50 -4.79
C THR A 355 -27.12 -6.35 -5.57
N GLY A 356 -26.94 -6.51 -6.88
CA GLY A 356 -27.92 -7.17 -7.75
C GLY A 356 -29.12 -6.27 -8.06
N ASN A 357 -30.35 -6.71 -7.77
CA ASN A 357 -31.56 -5.95 -8.13
C ASN A 357 -31.93 -4.89 -7.09
N THR A 358 -31.44 -3.67 -7.30
CA THR A 358 -31.65 -2.53 -6.40
C THR A 358 -33.07 -1.95 -6.47
N LYS A 359 -33.86 -2.26 -7.51
CA LYS A 359 -35.18 -1.66 -7.77
C LYS A 359 -36.31 -2.25 -6.92
N ILE A 360 -36.11 -3.42 -6.32
CA ILE A 360 -37.12 -4.09 -5.49
C ILE A 360 -36.96 -3.67 -4.04
N PRO A 361 -38.03 -3.39 -3.28
CA PRO A 361 -37.91 -3.18 -1.84
C PRO A 361 -37.43 -4.48 -1.17
N THR A 362 -36.37 -4.41 -0.37
CA THR A 362 -35.72 -5.59 0.21
C THR A 362 -35.69 -5.47 1.72
N THR A 363 -36.10 -6.53 2.41
CA THR A 363 -36.16 -6.56 3.87
C THR A 363 -35.28 -7.69 4.39
N VAL A 364 -34.36 -7.38 5.31
CA VAL A 364 -33.50 -8.38 5.97
C VAL A 364 -33.53 -8.18 7.48
N ASN A 365 -33.32 -9.27 8.23
CA ASN A 365 -33.18 -9.21 9.68
C ASN A 365 -31.70 -9.10 10.05
N TYR A 366 -31.39 -8.36 11.10
CA TYR A 366 -30.09 -8.43 11.74
C TYR A 366 -30.25 -8.65 13.24
N GLU A 367 -29.29 -9.38 13.81
CA GLU A 367 -29.21 -9.60 15.26
C GLU A 367 -27.75 -9.57 15.71
N THR A 368 -27.52 -9.02 16.89
CA THR A 368 -26.23 -9.07 17.59
C THR A 368 -26.06 -10.42 18.30
N ILE A 369 -24.84 -10.93 18.31
CA ILE A 369 -24.46 -12.20 18.92
C ILE A 369 -23.23 -11.94 19.77
N ASN A 370 -23.28 -12.35 21.04
CA ASN A 370 -22.17 -12.22 21.97
C ASN A 370 -20.94 -12.98 21.48
N GLY A 371 -19.76 -12.40 21.72
CA GLY A 371 -18.47 -13.05 21.56
C GLY A 371 -17.76 -13.12 22.91
N THR A 372 -16.63 -12.42 23.04
CA THR A 372 -16.08 -12.12 24.36
C THR A 372 -16.88 -10.99 25.01
N ALA A 373 -17.27 -9.99 24.20
CA ALA A 373 -18.22 -8.96 24.61
C ALA A 373 -19.63 -9.54 24.79
N MET A 374 -20.22 -9.24 25.93
CA MET A 374 -21.55 -9.58 26.40
C MET A 374 -22.55 -8.43 26.28
N ALA A 375 -23.72 -8.74 25.73
CA ALA A 375 -24.82 -7.79 25.70
C ALA A 375 -25.27 -7.39 27.12
N GLY A 376 -25.35 -6.08 27.36
CA GLY A 376 -25.79 -5.47 28.62
C GLY A 376 -24.65 -5.02 29.53
N SER A 377 -23.43 -5.53 29.35
CA SER A 377 -22.21 -4.95 29.94
C SER A 377 -21.55 -4.01 28.94
N ASP A 378 -21.18 -4.49 27.75
CA ASP A 378 -20.28 -3.73 26.84
C ASP A 378 -21.01 -3.20 25.60
N TYR A 379 -22.18 -3.78 25.28
CA TYR A 379 -23.04 -3.24 24.21
C TYR A 379 -24.53 -3.54 24.42
N GLU A 380 -25.40 -2.74 23.80
CA GLU A 380 -26.83 -2.99 23.82
C GLU A 380 -27.24 -4.01 22.74
N ALA A 381 -27.72 -5.19 23.14
CA ALA A 381 -28.25 -6.18 22.20
C ALA A 381 -29.36 -5.58 21.33
N ARG A 382 -29.22 -5.74 20.01
CA ARG A 382 -30.19 -5.24 19.05
C ARG A 382 -30.60 -6.34 18.08
N LYS A 383 -31.90 -6.49 17.91
CA LYS A 383 -32.53 -7.35 16.92
C LYS A 383 -33.61 -6.54 16.21
N ASP A 384 -33.38 -6.27 14.92
CA ASP A 384 -34.26 -5.40 14.17
C ASP A 384 -34.24 -5.76 12.67
N VAL A 385 -35.11 -5.09 11.93
CA VAL A 385 -35.38 -5.31 10.53
C VAL A 385 -34.82 -4.14 9.71
N LEU A 386 -33.98 -4.44 8.74
CA LEU A 386 -33.43 -3.46 7.81
C LEU A 386 -34.22 -3.48 6.49
N VAL A 387 -34.93 -2.39 6.20
CA VAL A 387 -35.75 -2.24 4.99
C VAL A 387 -35.06 -1.31 4.00
N PHE A 388 -34.66 -1.81 2.82
CA PHE A 388 -34.15 -1.02 1.70
C PHE A 388 -35.29 -0.59 0.78
N LYS A 389 -35.40 0.72 0.53
CA LYS A 389 -36.33 1.25 -0.49
C LYS A 389 -35.78 0.98 -1.90
N PRO A 390 -36.63 1.01 -2.94
CA PRO A 390 -36.20 0.94 -4.33
C PRO A 390 -35.09 1.97 -4.63
N GLY A 391 -33.95 1.51 -5.13
CA GLY A 391 -32.79 2.34 -5.49
C GLY A 391 -31.80 2.62 -4.36
N GLU A 392 -32.10 2.25 -3.11
CA GLU A 392 -31.13 2.36 -2.01
C GLU A 392 -30.11 1.22 -2.07
N THR A 393 -28.82 1.55 -2.12
CA THR A 393 -27.71 0.60 -2.21
C THR A 393 -26.91 0.44 -0.93
N LEU A 394 -27.01 1.39 0.00
CA LEU A 394 -26.29 1.40 1.27
C LEU A 394 -27.23 1.84 2.39
N LYS A 395 -27.22 1.09 3.48
CA LYS A 395 -27.82 1.48 4.76
C LYS A 395 -26.83 1.24 5.89
N HIS A 396 -27.14 1.84 7.03
CA HIS A 396 -26.32 1.70 8.22
C HIS A 396 -27.13 1.01 9.32
N VAL A 397 -26.44 0.16 10.08
CA VAL A 397 -26.91 -0.41 11.34
C VAL A 397 -26.11 0.27 12.43
N ASP A 398 -26.81 0.95 13.33
CA ASP A 398 -26.23 1.66 14.46
C ASP A 398 -26.48 0.81 15.72
N ILE A 399 -25.41 0.39 16.40
CA ILE A 399 -25.44 -0.36 17.68
C ILE A 399 -24.82 0.53 18.75
N THR A 400 -25.47 0.64 19.92
CA THR A 400 -24.96 1.37 21.07
C THR A 400 -23.88 0.54 21.76
N ILE A 401 -22.70 1.14 21.94
CA ILE A 401 -21.63 0.61 22.79
C ILE A 401 -21.81 1.23 24.17
N ILE A 402 -21.69 0.40 25.21
CA ILE A 402 -21.72 0.87 26.59
C ILE A 402 -20.28 1.22 26.93
N ASP A 403 -20.13 2.42 27.49
CA ASP A 403 -18.86 3.02 27.88
C ASP A 403 -18.86 3.07 29.40
N ASP A 404 -17.99 2.29 30.01
CA ASP A 404 -17.71 2.38 31.43
C ASP A 404 -16.30 2.95 31.69
N ASP A 405 -15.82 2.83 32.93
CA ASP A 405 -14.53 3.40 33.32
C ASP A 405 -13.58 2.29 33.80
N GLU A 406 -13.98 1.01 33.76
CA GLU A 406 -13.19 -0.11 34.27
C GLU A 406 -12.37 -0.70 33.13
N TRP A 407 -11.06 -0.89 33.36
CA TRP A 407 -10.21 -1.43 32.32
C TRP A 407 -10.52 -2.90 32.01
N GLU A 408 -10.73 -3.17 30.73
CA GLU A 408 -10.95 -4.49 30.16
C GLU A 408 -9.98 -4.78 29.00
N GLU A 409 -9.87 -6.04 28.61
CA GLU A 409 -9.15 -6.39 27.37
C GLU A 409 -9.99 -6.05 26.14
N ASN A 410 -9.39 -5.87 24.97
CA ASN A 410 -10.17 -5.66 23.75
C ASN A 410 -11.12 -6.83 23.48
N GLU A 411 -12.40 -6.50 23.34
CA GLU A 411 -13.45 -7.50 23.22
C GLU A 411 -14.07 -7.53 21.84
N VAL A 412 -14.73 -8.63 21.50
CA VAL A 412 -15.41 -8.81 20.21
C VAL A 412 -16.83 -9.31 20.37
N PHE A 413 -17.73 -8.77 19.55
CA PHE A 413 -19.07 -9.32 19.31
C PHE A 413 -19.34 -9.42 17.80
N PHE A 414 -20.43 -10.10 17.44
CA PHE A 414 -20.77 -10.34 16.04
C PHE A 414 -22.15 -9.79 15.71
N ILE A 415 -22.32 -9.33 14.47
CA ILE A 415 -23.64 -8.98 13.92
C ILE A 415 -23.92 -9.89 12.75
N LYS A 416 -25.08 -10.55 12.77
CA LYS A 416 -25.47 -11.53 11.77
C LYS A 416 -26.68 -11.03 10.97
N LEU A 417 -26.57 -11.10 9.64
CA LEU A 417 -27.68 -10.94 8.72
C LEU A 417 -28.40 -12.26 8.51
N SER A 418 -29.73 -12.20 8.49
CA SER A 418 -30.60 -13.32 8.17
C SER A 418 -31.74 -12.89 7.25
N ARG A 419 -32.28 -13.85 6.50
CA ARG A 419 -33.44 -13.58 5.65
C ARG A 419 -34.66 -13.24 6.51
N PHE A 420 -35.43 -12.25 6.04
CA PHE A 420 -36.68 -11.87 6.69
C PHE A 420 -37.77 -12.93 6.47
N ASP A 421 -38.00 -13.30 5.20
CA ASP A 421 -38.87 -14.42 4.82
C ASP A 421 -38.06 -15.45 4.03
N TYR A 422 -38.02 -16.69 4.53
CA TYR A 422 -37.32 -17.79 3.87
C TYR A 422 -38.01 -18.25 2.58
N LYS A 423 -39.26 -17.84 2.35
CA LYS A 423 -40.03 -18.15 1.14
C LYS A 423 -39.83 -17.14 0.01
N ASP A 424 -39.20 -16.00 0.30
CA ASP A 424 -38.89 -14.98 -0.69
C ASP A 424 -37.55 -15.29 -1.37
N ASP A 425 -37.64 -15.90 -2.56
CA ASP A 425 -36.47 -16.17 -3.42
C ASP A 425 -35.89 -14.89 -4.06
N SER A 426 -36.54 -13.73 -3.89
CA SER A 426 -36.06 -12.46 -4.48
C SER A 426 -34.96 -11.78 -3.67
N VAL A 427 -34.62 -12.30 -2.48
CA VAL A 427 -33.60 -11.75 -1.58
C VAL A 427 -32.60 -12.82 -1.18
N GLU A 428 -31.32 -12.54 -1.41
CA GLU A 428 -30.20 -13.42 -1.05
C GLU A 428 -29.30 -12.70 -0.04
N ILE A 429 -28.75 -13.44 0.93
CA ILE A 429 -27.70 -12.91 1.80
C ILE A 429 -26.35 -13.21 1.15
N GLY A 430 -25.51 -12.18 0.99
CA GLY A 430 -24.22 -12.33 0.34
C GLY A 430 -23.19 -13.10 1.17
N GLY A 431 -21.96 -13.17 0.65
CA GLY A 431 -20.89 -13.93 1.30
C GLY A 431 -20.53 -13.34 2.67
N GLN A 432 -20.64 -12.01 2.81
CA GLN A 432 -20.43 -11.30 4.06
C GLN A 432 -21.72 -11.19 4.88
N SER A 433 -22.19 -12.32 5.40
CA SER A 433 -23.41 -12.41 6.22
C SER A 433 -23.20 -12.11 7.70
N VAL A 434 -21.95 -12.12 8.16
CA VAL A 434 -21.55 -11.81 9.54
C VAL A 434 -20.43 -10.77 9.50
N THR A 435 -20.49 -9.79 10.39
CA THR A 435 -19.37 -8.88 10.67
C THR A 435 -18.92 -9.06 12.11
N GLU A 436 -17.61 -9.01 12.31
CA GLU A 436 -16.97 -8.95 13.63
C GLU A 436 -16.80 -7.49 14.02
N VAL A 437 -17.21 -7.12 15.23
CA VAL A 437 -17.01 -5.80 15.80
C VAL A 437 -16.08 -5.94 16.98
N THR A 438 -14.94 -5.26 16.94
CA THR A 438 -13.99 -5.16 18.05
C THR A 438 -14.25 -3.88 18.82
N ILE A 439 -14.56 -3.99 20.10
CA ILE A 439 -14.59 -2.88 21.05
C ILE A 439 -13.15 -2.73 21.57
N ILE A 440 -12.57 -1.56 21.33
CA ILE A 440 -11.24 -1.22 21.79
C ILE A 440 -11.40 -0.45 23.09
N ASN A 441 -10.88 -1.03 24.18
CA ASN A 441 -10.83 -0.40 25.49
C ASN A 441 -9.86 0.79 25.44
N ASP A 442 -10.33 1.97 25.83
CA ASP A 442 -9.51 3.19 25.92
C ASP A 442 -9.29 3.71 27.35
N ASP A 443 -9.71 2.95 28.36
CA ASP A 443 -9.42 3.25 29.76
C ASP A 443 -7.95 3.09 30.14
N GLU A 444 -7.46 4.01 30.97
CA GLU A 444 -6.11 4.00 31.51
C GLU A 444 -6.14 3.89 33.05
N PRO A 445 -5.96 2.68 33.63
CA PRO A 445 -5.84 2.48 35.07
C PRO A 445 -4.69 3.24 35.72
N GLY A 446 -3.68 3.61 34.93
CA GLY A 446 -2.54 4.39 35.38
C GLY A 446 -1.42 3.58 36.05
N ILE A 447 -0.41 4.33 36.44
CA ILE A 447 0.87 3.88 36.96
C ILE A 447 1.04 4.38 38.40
N PHE A 448 1.32 3.45 39.32
CA PHE A 448 1.39 3.70 40.75
C PHE A 448 2.84 3.72 41.25
N SER A 449 3.24 4.78 41.94
CA SER A 449 4.58 4.92 42.51
C SER A 449 4.58 5.67 43.84
N LEU A 450 5.58 5.40 44.67
CA LEU A 450 5.86 6.23 45.85
C LEU A 450 6.44 7.58 45.42
N GLU A 451 6.12 8.64 46.18
CA GLU A 451 6.58 10.01 45.88
C GLU A 451 8.12 10.12 45.86
N ASN A 452 8.81 9.43 46.77
CA ASN A 452 10.26 9.47 46.90
C ASN A 452 10.84 8.06 47.12
N PRO A 453 12.05 7.76 46.59
CA PRO A 453 12.74 6.49 46.83
C PRO A 453 13.34 6.37 48.24
N SER A 454 13.39 7.46 48.99
CA SER A 454 13.86 7.47 50.36
C SER A 454 13.13 8.51 51.20
N PHE A 455 12.80 8.17 52.43
CA PHE A 455 12.20 9.06 53.41
C PHE A 455 13.07 9.11 54.66
N VAL A 456 13.19 10.29 55.26
CA VAL A 456 13.86 10.48 56.54
C VAL A 456 12.84 11.01 57.53
N ILE A 457 12.60 10.25 58.59
CA ILE A 457 11.61 10.56 59.62
C ILE A 457 12.26 10.53 60.99
N LYS A 458 11.68 11.27 61.94
CA LYS A 458 12.09 11.21 63.33
C LYS A 458 11.35 10.09 64.05
N GLU A 459 11.99 9.50 65.03
CA GLU A 459 11.38 8.50 65.91
C GLU A 459 10.12 9.04 66.61
N SER A 460 10.17 10.29 67.07
CA SER A 460 9.06 10.99 67.75
C SER A 460 7.81 11.31 66.89
N ILE A 461 7.78 10.94 65.59
CA ILE A 461 6.67 11.26 64.68
C ILE A 461 5.38 10.49 65.01
N GLY A 462 5.50 9.31 65.63
CA GLY A 462 4.41 8.41 65.98
C GLY A 462 3.74 7.72 64.78
N LYS A 463 3.30 8.47 63.75
CA LYS A 463 2.71 7.94 62.51
C LYS A 463 3.40 8.53 61.28
N ALA A 464 4.10 7.68 60.53
CA ALA A 464 4.69 8.04 59.24
C ALA A 464 3.68 7.82 58.11
N SER A 465 3.50 8.83 57.25
CA SER A 465 2.62 8.76 56.08
C SER A 465 3.42 8.78 54.78
N PHE A 466 3.32 7.73 53.97
CA PHE A 466 3.99 7.61 52.67
C PHE A 466 3.00 7.82 51.55
N LYS A 467 3.24 8.83 50.71
CA LYS A 467 2.38 9.17 49.59
C LYS A 467 2.61 8.23 48.41
N VAL A 468 1.53 7.63 47.91
CA VAL A 468 1.47 6.85 46.68
C VAL A 468 0.69 7.68 45.66
N GLU A 469 1.33 7.93 44.52
CA GLU A 469 0.79 8.70 43.40
C GLU A 469 0.40 7.77 42.25
N ARG A 470 -0.78 8.01 41.67
CA ARG A 470 -1.31 7.41 40.46
C ARG A 470 -1.13 8.42 39.32
N THR A 471 -0.45 8.02 38.26
CA THR A 471 -0.05 8.86 37.12
C THR A 471 -0.36 8.18 35.79
N GLN A 472 -0.44 8.92 34.68
CA GLN A 472 -0.72 8.36 33.35
C GLN A 472 -2.02 7.52 33.28
N GLY A 473 -3.10 8.02 33.89
CA GLY A 473 -4.40 7.37 33.92
C GLY A 473 -5.05 7.47 35.29
N THR A 474 -6.39 7.58 35.31
CA THR A 474 -7.19 7.64 36.55
C THR A 474 -8.45 6.79 36.48
N ASP A 475 -8.56 5.91 35.49
CA ASP A 475 -9.82 5.26 35.13
C ASP A 475 -10.00 3.96 35.91
N GLY A 476 -11.21 3.72 36.37
CA GLY A 476 -11.54 2.51 37.10
C GLY A 476 -10.96 2.42 38.51
N LYS A 477 -11.39 1.35 39.19
CA LYS A 477 -11.02 1.06 40.57
C LYS A 477 -9.79 0.16 40.62
N VAL A 478 -8.70 0.66 41.18
CA VAL A 478 -7.43 -0.08 41.24
C VAL A 478 -7.03 -0.38 42.68
N GLU A 479 -6.67 -1.64 42.94
CA GLU A 479 -6.12 -2.07 44.22
C GLU A 479 -4.60 -2.22 44.11
N VAL A 480 -3.86 -1.56 45.02
CA VAL A 480 -2.40 -1.61 45.10
C VAL A 480 -2.00 -2.23 46.44
N LYS A 481 -1.37 -3.40 46.40
CA LYS A 481 -0.86 -4.08 47.60
C LYS A 481 0.51 -3.54 47.96
N TRP A 482 0.75 -3.39 49.26
CA TRP A 482 2.03 -2.96 49.82
C TRP A 482 2.42 -3.83 51.02
N LYS A 483 3.72 -3.85 51.32
CA LYS A 483 4.28 -4.50 52.51
C LYS A 483 5.52 -3.77 53.01
N THR A 484 5.89 -4.00 54.26
CA THR A 484 7.16 -3.56 54.84
C THR A 484 8.17 -4.70 54.89
N ILE A 485 9.45 -4.37 54.73
CA ILE A 485 10.57 -5.31 54.85
C ILE A 485 11.57 -4.74 55.85
N ASP A 486 11.90 -5.54 56.85
CA ASP A 486 12.90 -5.23 57.87
C ASP A 486 14.30 -5.10 57.25
N GLN A 487 15.09 -4.16 57.74
CA GLN A 487 16.51 -3.99 57.41
C GLN A 487 17.31 -3.87 58.71
N THR A 488 17.70 -2.65 59.10
CA THR A 488 18.31 -2.41 60.42
C THR A 488 17.24 -2.13 61.48
N ALA A 489 16.14 -1.49 61.10
CA ALA A 489 14.92 -1.39 61.91
C ALA A 489 14.11 -2.68 61.77
N VAL A 490 13.56 -3.16 62.89
CA VAL A 490 12.85 -4.42 63.05
C VAL A 490 11.39 -4.18 63.43
N ASN A 491 10.48 -4.86 62.71
CA ASN A 491 9.06 -4.83 63.01
C ASN A 491 8.77 -5.28 64.46
N GLY A 492 8.02 -4.46 65.19
CA GLY A 492 7.58 -4.68 66.57
C GLY A 492 8.55 -4.13 67.62
N LYS A 493 9.76 -3.71 67.22
CA LYS A 493 10.70 -2.97 68.07
C LYS A 493 10.70 -1.50 67.70
N ASP A 494 11.01 -1.19 66.44
CA ASP A 494 11.29 0.19 66.00
C ASP A 494 10.11 0.78 65.18
N TYR A 495 9.30 -0.10 64.58
CA TYR A 495 8.08 0.28 63.87
C TYR A 495 7.06 -0.86 63.87
N HIS A 496 5.77 -0.56 63.67
CA HIS A 496 4.74 -1.57 63.43
C HIS A 496 4.59 -1.83 61.93
N GLY A 497 5.36 -2.79 61.43
CA GLY A 497 5.30 -3.26 60.06
C GLY A 497 4.03 -4.05 59.74
N GLY A 498 3.78 -4.25 58.45
CA GLY A 498 2.60 -4.96 57.98
C GLY A 498 2.50 -5.06 56.47
N SER A 499 1.37 -5.58 56.02
CA SER A 499 0.94 -5.53 54.63
C SER A 499 -0.49 -5.00 54.56
N GLY A 500 -0.82 -4.35 53.44
CA GLY A 500 -2.13 -3.79 53.24
C GLY A 500 -2.43 -3.58 51.76
N THR A 501 -3.65 -3.12 51.50
CA THR A 501 -4.13 -2.83 50.16
C THR A 501 -4.67 -1.41 50.15
N LEU A 502 -4.15 -0.59 49.23
CA LEU A 502 -4.71 0.72 48.91
C LEU A 502 -5.70 0.54 47.78
N VAL A 503 -6.95 0.90 48.00
CA VAL A 503 -7.98 0.90 46.96
C VAL A 503 -8.08 2.32 46.45
N PHE A 504 -7.79 2.58 45.18
CA PHE A 504 -8.01 3.86 44.51
C PHE A 504 -9.33 3.78 43.74
N GLU A 505 -10.25 4.69 44.02
CA GLU A 505 -11.48 4.83 43.24
C GLU A 505 -11.21 5.59 41.93
N HIS A 506 -12.17 5.57 40.99
CA HIS A 506 -12.09 6.33 39.74
C HIS A 506 -11.80 7.82 40.03
N GLY A 507 -10.85 8.39 39.31
CA GLY A 507 -10.41 9.79 39.47
C GLY A 507 -9.49 10.07 40.66
N GLU A 508 -9.24 9.11 41.56
CA GLU A 508 -8.35 9.30 42.70
C GLU A 508 -6.88 9.18 42.30
N GLN A 509 -6.09 10.25 42.54
CA GLN A 509 -4.68 10.30 42.14
C GLN A 509 -3.69 10.03 43.28
N VAL A 510 -4.10 10.15 44.54
CA VAL A 510 -3.19 10.10 45.69
C VAL A 510 -3.81 9.36 46.86
N LYS A 511 -3.08 8.40 47.44
CA LYS A 511 -3.36 7.82 48.77
C LYS A 511 -2.11 7.73 49.62
N TYR A 512 -2.31 7.50 50.91
CA TYR A 512 -1.25 7.46 51.90
C TYR A 512 -1.20 6.10 52.61
N ILE A 513 -0.02 5.51 52.66
CA ILE A 513 0.29 4.37 53.55
C ILE A 513 0.65 4.96 54.91
N SER A 514 -0.03 4.52 55.97
CA SER A 514 0.27 4.96 57.34
C SER A 514 0.91 3.83 58.13
N ILE A 515 2.09 4.08 58.70
CA ILE A 515 2.85 3.12 59.50
C ILE A 515 3.15 3.77 60.86
N ASP A 516 2.85 3.05 61.94
CA ASP A 516 3.17 3.51 63.29
C ASP A 516 4.66 3.30 63.58
N ILE A 517 5.33 4.35 64.06
CA ILE A 517 6.74 4.34 64.48
C ILE A 517 6.77 4.29 66.01
N ILE A 518 7.62 3.43 66.56
CA ILE A 518 7.75 3.24 68.01
C ILE A 518 8.87 4.16 68.50
N ASP A 519 8.62 4.89 69.58
CA ASP A 519 9.58 5.74 70.29
C ASP A 519 9.90 5.06 71.62
N ASP A 520 11.11 4.52 71.74
CA ASP A 520 11.52 3.71 72.89
C ASP A 520 12.43 4.45 73.90
N LYS A 521 12.77 5.73 73.61
CA LYS A 521 13.58 6.64 74.43
C LYS A 521 15.03 6.21 74.65
N ASP A 522 15.48 5.15 74.02
CA ASP A 522 16.87 4.71 74.09
C ASP A 522 17.67 5.37 72.95
N PHE A 523 18.92 5.76 73.21
CA PHE A 523 19.75 6.34 72.16
C PHE A 523 20.26 5.24 71.21
N GLU A 524 19.68 5.18 70.02
CA GLU A 524 20.03 4.24 68.96
C GLU A 524 20.73 4.94 67.77
N LYS A 525 21.31 4.15 66.87
CA LYS A 525 21.85 4.69 65.61
C LYS A 525 20.71 4.78 64.59
N ASP A 526 20.85 5.64 63.59
CA ASP A 526 19.89 5.71 62.49
C ASP A 526 19.58 4.32 61.90
N GLU A 527 18.30 3.96 61.96
CA GLU A 527 17.82 2.67 61.51
C GLU A 527 17.01 2.80 60.22
N THR A 528 16.89 1.72 59.47
CA THR A 528 16.26 1.72 58.16
C THR A 528 15.33 0.54 57.99
N PHE A 529 14.20 0.74 57.31
CA PHE A 529 13.32 -0.31 56.79
C PHE A 529 12.85 0.06 55.38
N ILE A 530 12.22 -0.87 54.67
CA ILE A 530 11.74 -0.65 53.30
C ILE A 530 10.22 -0.76 53.25
N VAL A 531 9.57 0.17 52.55
CA VAL A 531 8.17 0.07 52.12
C VAL A 531 8.17 -0.29 50.63
N GLU A 532 7.49 -1.38 50.26
CA GLU A 532 7.44 -1.89 48.89
C GLU A 532 5.99 -2.06 48.41
N LEU A 533 5.70 -1.54 47.21
CA LEU A 533 4.50 -1.82 46.43
C LEU A 533 4.72 -3.14 45.67
N THR A 534 3.81 -4.11 45.82
CA THR A 534 4.03 -5.47 45.32
C THR A 534 3.21 -5.83 44.10
N GLU A 535 1.90 -5.60 44.15
CA GLU A 535 0.95 -6.03 43.13
C GLU A 535 -0.10 -4.94 42.92
N THR A 536 -0.60 -4.83 41.69
CA THR A 536 -1.70 -3.95 41.28
C THR A 536 -2.82 -4.79 40.67
N SER A 537 -4.03 -4.23 40.53
CA SER A 537 -5.09 -4.81 39.70
C SER A 537 -4.65 -4.99 38.24
N GLU A 538 -5.38 -5.80 37.48
CA GLU A 538 -5.17 -5.97 36.04
C GLU A 538 -5.26 -4.61 35.31
N GLY A 539 -4.47 -4.44 34.24
CA GLY A 539 -4.38 -3.17 33.49
C GLY A 539 -3.53 -2.07 34.15
N ALA A 540 -3.35 -2.08 35.47
CA ALA A 540 -2.53 -1.10 36.19
C ALA A 540 -1.07 -1.55 36.31
N PHE A 541 -0.15 -0.57 36.33
CA PHE A 541 1.29 -0.84 36.40
C PHE A 541 1.96 -0.18 37.61
N LEU A 542 3.05 -0.78 38.09
CA LEU A 542 3.94 -0.16 39.07
C LEU A 542 4.97 0.73 38.35
N GLY A 543 5.16 1.95 38.86
CA GLY A 543 6.10 2.93 38.32
C GLY A 543 7.55 2.71 38.75
N ASN A 544 8.39 3.72 38.48
CA ASN A 544 9.84 3.65 38.74
C ASN A 544 10.17 3.48 40.22
N VAL A 545 9.41 4.12 41.10
CA VAL A 545 9.61 4.08 42.56
C VAL A 545 8.65 3.09 43.20
N LYS A 546 8.95 1.80 43.04
CA LYS A 546 8.18 0.69 43.64
C LYS A 546 8.52 0.41 45.10
N SER A 547 9.70 0.85 45.55
CA SER A 547 10.14 0.69 46.93
C SER A 547 10.83 1.95 47.42
N ALA A 548 10.65 2.25 48.71
CA ALA A 548 11.29 3.38 49.36
C ALA A 548 11.98 2.94 50.66
N ALA A 549 13.22 3.39 50.84
CA ALA A 549 13.95 3.21 52.08
C ALA A 549 13.55 4.29 53.09
N VAL A 550 13.08 3.88 54.26
CA VAL A 550 12.70 4.79 55.33
C VAL A 550 13.79 4.75 56.39
N THR A 551 14.43 5.90 56.63
CA THR A 551 15.42 6.08 57.70
C THR A 551 14.75 6.74 58.90
N ILE A 552 14.76 6.03 60.03
CA ILE A 552 14.34 6.54 61.33
C ILE A 552 15.57 7.17 61.98
N VAL A 553 15.50 8.47 62.21
CA VAL A 553 16.55 9.24 62.89
C VAL A 553 16.15 9.38 64.35
N ASN A 554 17.04 8.92 65.22
CA ASN A 554 16.88 9.06 66.66
C ASN A 554 16.99 10.54 67.06
N ASP A 555 16.02 11.03 67.83
CA ASP A 555 16.01 12.39 68.37
C ASP A 555 16.09 12.45 69.90
N ASP A 556 16.49 11.33 70.52
CA ASP A 556 16.74 11.25 71.95
C ASP A 556 18.09 11.81 72.35
N GLY A 557 18.09 12.46 73.51
CA GLY A 557 19.30 13.02 74.09
C GLY A 557 20.23 11.90 74.54
N LYS A 558 21.45 11.87 74.01
CA LYS A 558 22.51 10.99 74.54
C LYS A 558 22.72 11.31 76.02
N ILE A 559 22.32 10.40 76.90
CA ILE A 559 22.59 10.51 78.33
C ILE A 559 24.07 10.15 78.52
N ASP A 560 24.91 11.17 78.69
CA ASP A 560 26.35 11.05 78.98
C ASP A 560 26.64 10.36 80.33
#